data_AF-A0A6F8Y0A5-F1
#
_entry.id   AF-A0A6F8Y0A5-F1
#
_cell.length_a   1.000
_cell.length_b   1.000
_cell.length_c   1.000
_cell.angle_alpha   90.00
_cell.angle_beta   90.00
_cell.angle_gamma   90.00
#
_symmetry.space_group_name_H-M   'P 1'
#
loop_
_entity.id
_entity.type
_entity.pdbx_description
1 polymer ?
#
loop_
_entity_poly.entity_id
_entity_poly.type
_entity_poly.pdbx_seq_one_letter_code
_entity_poly.pdbx_strand_id
1 'polypeptide(L)'
;MTAAVAAAKADSTGLLRVDPAAAGSGGYPLTQIVYAAVRTNRDPATLRDAAALLDHAAGAGQTSGVEIGQLPPGYLPLTESLRAKTRAAAQTLRDLAAATPSPTPSPSPTPSPTGGDDDSDDGAGVPSAGASPATASPSAVPPGGTVSQPPPALAAGSTPNDALGAIRWVLVAALISAAGVSLGGIVLRHPPTFLVRPFRRTRVSGGGEP
;
A
#
# COMPACT_ATOMS: atom_id res chain seq x y z
N MET A 1 2.58 9.00 -11.55
CA MET A 1 2.25 8.83 -10.11
C MET A 1 2.66 10.04 -9.28
N THR A 2 3.87 10.60 -9.41
CA THR A 2 4.33 11.79 -8.65
C THR A 2 3.40 13.00 -8.74
N ALA A 3 2.91 13.34 -9.95
CA ALA A 3 1.96 14.42 -10.14
C ALA A 3 0.64 14.22 -9.35
N ALA A 4 0.17 12.97 -9.24
CA ALA A 4 -1.02 12.63 -8.47
C ALA A 4 -0.81 12.77 -6.97
N VAL A 5 0.37 12.38 -6.46
CA VAL A 5 0.74 12.59 -5.04
C VAL A 5 0.89 14.09 -4.75
N ALA A 6 1.43 14.88 -5.68
CA ALA A 6 1.55 16.33 -5.53
C ALA A 6 0.17 17.04 -5.55
N ALA A 7 -0.79 16.52 -6.31
CA ALA A 7 -2.17 17.03 -6.36
C ALA A 7 -3.05 16.54 -5.20
N ALA A 8 -2.55 15.62 -4.36
CA ALA A 8 -3.30 15.06 -3.24
C ALA A 8 -3.69 16.15 -2.23
N LYS A 9 -4.92 16.05 -1.70
CA LYS A 9 -5.44 16.98 -0.69
C LYS A 9 -5.70 16.27 0.62
N ALA A 10 -5.55 17.00 1.72
CA ALA A 10 -5.92 16.49 3.04
C ALA A 10 -7.44 16.34 3.14
N ASP A 11 -7.89 15.25 3.75
CA ASP A 11 -9.28 15.05 4.15
C ASP A 11 -9.57 15.74 5.50
N SER A 12 -10.78 15.55 6.03
CA SER A 12 -11.21 16.11 7.32
C SER A 12 -10.40 15.62 8.52
N THR A 13 -9.65 14.52 8.37
CA THR A 13 -8.76 13.96 9.40
C THR A 13 -7.31 14.35 9.18
N GLY A 14 -7.01 15.11 8.12
CA GLY A 14 -5.66 15.53 7.77
C GLY A 14 -4.87 14.52 6.93
N LEU A 15 -5.46 13.40 6.53
CA LEU A 15 -4.82 12.40 5.68
C LEU A 15 -4.87 12.83 4.22
N LEU A 16 -3.75 12.71 3.51
CA LEU A 16 -3.70 13.05 2.08
C LEU A 16 -4.40 11.97 1.24
N ARG A 17 -5.26 12.41 0.33
CA ARG A 17 -5.97 11.56 -0.62
C ARG A 17 -5.79 12.09 -2.03
N VAL A 18 -5.53 11.18 -2.95
CA VAL A 18 -5.57 11.47 -4.39
C VAL A 18 -7.04 11.44 -4.83
N ASP A 19 -7.47 12.50 -5.48
CA ASP A 19 -8.77 12.52 -6.16
C ASP A 19 -8.58 12.00 -7.59
N PRO A 20 -9.20 10.87 -7.98
CA PRO A 20 -9.06 10.33 -9.33
C PRO A 20 -9.58 11.27 -10.41
N ALA A 21 -10.54 12.16 -10.10
CA ALA A 21 -11.03 13.16 -11.05
C ALA A 21 -10.06 14.35 -11.20
N ALA A 22 -9.12 14.51 -10.27
CA ALA A 22 -8.21 15.65 -10.20
C ALA A 22 -6.75 15.24 -9.91
N ALA A 23 -6.26 14.18 -10.56
CA ALA A 23 -4.91 13.65 -10.33
C ALA A 23 -3.76 14.55 -10.86
N GLY A 24 -4.07 15.71 -11.42
CA GLY A 24 -3.09 16.60 -12.06
C GLY A 24 -2.67 16.14 -13.46
N SER A 25 -2.12 17.07 -14.24
CA SER A 25 -1.64 16.76 -15.60
C SER A 25 -0.53 15.70 -15.56
N GLY A 26 -0.70 14.59 -16.26
CA GLY A 26 0.22 13.45 -16.24
C GLY A 26 0.17 12.61 -14.94
N GLY A 27 -0.76 12.88 -14.03
CA GLY A 27 -1.02 12.05 -12.86
C GLY A 27 -1.74 10.75 -13.24
N TYR A 28 -1.39 9.65 -12.57
CA TYR A 28 -2.13 8.40 -12.73
C TYR A 28 -3.33 8.43 -11.77
N PRO A 29 -4.59 8.39 -12.26
CA PRO A 29 -5.79 8.63 -11.45
C PRO A 29 -5.96 7.68 -10.27
N LEU A 30 -5.46 6.45 -10.39
CA LEU A 30 -5.56 5.41 -9.35
C LEU A 30 -4.31 5.34 -8.47
N THR A 31 -3.51 6.41 -8.40
CA THR A 31 -2.41 6.49 -7.43
C THR A 31 -3.01 6.52 -6.01
N GLN A 32 -2.49 5.71 -5.11
CA GLN A 32 -2.93 5.67 -3.70
C GLN A 32 -1.77 5.96 -2.77
N ILE A 33 -2.07 6.60 -1.64
CA ILE A 33 -1.11 6.83 -0.56
C ILE A 33 -1.36 5.77 0.51
N VAL A 34 -0.32 5.03 0.89
CA VAL A 34 -0.38 3.98 1.93
C VAL A 34 0.02 4.60 3.27
N TYR A 35 -0.77 4.30 4.30
CA TYR A 35 -0.59 4.87 5.64
C TYR A 35 -0.19 3.81 6.66
N ALA A 36 0.74 4.18 7.54
CA ALA A 36 1.06 3.42 8.74
C ALA A 36 0.24 3.99 9.92
N ALA A 37 -0.25 3.11 10.78
CA ALA A 37 -0.90 3.47 12.03
C ALA A 37 -0.20 2.77 13.19
N VAL A 38 0.15 3.54 14.22
CA VAL A 38 0.83 3.04 15.42
C VAL A 38 -0.03 3.36 16.64
N ARG A 39 -0.26 2.36 17.50
CA ARG A 39 -0.92 2.59 18.80
C ARG A 39 0.08 3.21 19.77
N THR A 40 -0.28 4.34 20.37
CA THR A 40 0.58 5.08 21.30
C THR A 40 0.54 4.56 22.74
N ASN A 41 -0.45 3.76 23.10
CA ASN A 41 -0.59 3.12 24.41
C ASN A 41 0.12 1.76 24.48
N ARG A 42 1.42 1.75 24.26
CA ARG A 42 2.27 0.54 24.29
C ARG A 42 3.42 0.70 25.28
N ASP A 43 4.12 -0.39 25.57
CA ASP A 43 5.32 -0.30 26.37
C ASP A 43 6.42 0.53 25.65
N PRO A 44 7.37 1.11 26.40
CA PRO A 44 8.40 1.97 25.81
C PRO A 44 9.30 1.29 24.77
N ALA A 45 9.54 -0.02 24.85
CA ALA A 45 10.36 -0.73 23.88
C ALA A 45 9.62 -0.83 22.54
N THR A 46 8.34 -1.24 22.55
CA THR A 46 7.50 -1.28 21.35
C THR A 46 7.39 0.10 20.67
N LEU A 47 7.30 1.19 21.43
CA LEU A 47 7.26 2.55 20.87
C LEU A 47 8.58 2.93 20.19
N ARG A 48 9.73 2.51 20.74
CA ARG A 48 11.05 2.72 20.14
C ARG A 48 11.22 1.92 18.85
N ASP A 49 10.76 0.67 18.83
CA ASP A 49 10.80 -0.18 17.63
C ASP A 49 9.94 0.40 16.51
N ALA A 50 8.74 0.89 16.84
CA ALA A 50 7.88 1.58 15.88
C ALA A 50 8.52 2.87 15.36
N ALA A 51 9.20 3.65 16.22
CA ALA A 51 9.94 4.83 15.78
C ALA A 51 11.09 4.47 14.83
N ALA A 52 11.84 3.41 15.12
CA ALA A 52 12.91 2.91 14.24
C ALA A 52 12.38 2.48 12.87
N LEU A 53 11.22 1.82 12.83
CA LEU A 53 10.55 1.47 11.58
C LEU A 53 10.18 2.72 10.76
N LEU A 54 9.62 3.75 11.40
CA LEU A 54 9.27 5.00 10.73
C LEU A 54 10.51 5.75 10.23
N ASP A 55 11.59 5.78 11.00
CA ASP A 55 12.87 6.38 10.60
C ASP A 55 13.47 5.65 9.39
N HIS A 56 13.44 4.30 9.37
CA HIS A 56 13.83 3.52 8.19
C HIS A 56 12.96 3.85 6.99
N ALA A 57 11.63 3.87 7.16
CA ALA A 57 10.68 4.20 6.11
C ALA A 57 10.86 5.63 5.57
N ALA A 58 11.34 6.59 6.36
CA ALA A 58 11.62 7.96 5.91
C ALA A 58 13.05 8.15 5.36
N GLY A 59 13.91 7.15 5.51
CA GLY A 59 15.33 7.19 5.19
C GLY A 59 15.73 6.09 4.20
N ALA A 60 16.52 5.13 4.68
CA ALA A 60 17.13 4.08 3.86
C ALA A 60 16.08 3.21 3.12
N GLY A 61 14.90 3.05 3.70
CA GLY A 61 13.79 2.28 3.12
C GLY A 61 13.15 2.89 1.87
N GLN A 62 13.63 4.06 1.45
CA GLN A 62 13.16 4.74 0.23
C GLN A 62 14.06 4.48 -0.99
N THR A 63 15.08 3.62 -0.85
CA THR A 63 15.90 3.14 -1.96
C THR A 63 15.13 2.10 -2.76
N SER A 64 14.89 2.34 -4.05
CA SER A 64 14.18 1.36 -4.89
C SER A 64 15.02 0.10 -5.15
N GLY A 65 14.37 -1.05 -5.08
CA GLY A 65 14.92 -2.33 -5.51
C GLY A 65 14.17 -3.52 -4.90
N VAL A 66 14.81 -4.68 -4.88
CA VAL A 66 14.17 -5.97 -4.54
C VAL A 66 14.76 -6.62 -3.28
N GLU A 67 15.75 -5.99 -2.66
CA GLU A 67 16.35 -6.50 -1.42
C GLU A 67 15.48 -6.17 -0.20
N ILE A 68 15.74 -6.87 0.90
CA ILE A 68 15.04 -6.65 2.16
C ILE A 68 15.26 -5.21 2.63
N GLY A 69 14.16 -4.54 2.97
CA GLY A 69 14.18 -3.17 3.45
C GLY A 69 14.29 -2.12 2.34
N GLN A 70 14.40 -2.50 1.06
CA GLN A 70 14.29 -1.59 -0.08
C GLN A 70 12.83 -1.41 -0.50
N LEU A 71 12.56 -0.32 -1.22
CA LEU A 71 11.26 0.01 -1.77
C LEU A 71 11.01 -0.83 -3.04
N PRO A 72 10.00 -1.72 -3.05
CA PRO A 72 9.73 -2.57 -4.21
C PRO A 72 9.41 -1.76 -5.47
N PRO A 73 9.72 -2.29 -6.66
CA PRO A 73 9.33 -1.66 -7.91
C PRO A 73 7.80 -1.48 -7.96
N GLY A 74 7.36 -0.35 -8.54
CA GLY A 74 5.95 0.02 -8.61
C GLY A 74 5.47 0.92 -7.46
N TYR A 75 6.28 1.09 -6.39
CA TYR A 75 6.04 2.10 -5.37
C TYR A 75 6.82 3.39 -5.67
N LEU A 76 6.23 4.52 -5.31
CA LEU A 76 6.86 5.82 -5.42
C LEU A 76 7.56 6.17 -4.10
N PRO A 77 8.80 6.67 -4.14
CA PRO A 77 9.43 7.22 -2.95
C PRO A 77 8.62 8.37 -2.35
N LEU A 78 8.62 8.45 -1.02
CA LEU A 78 8.04 9.56 -0.28
C LEU A 78 8.69 10.88 -0.70
N THR A 79 7.86 11.91 -0.87
CA THR A 79 8.35 13.29 -1.06
C THR A 79 9.03 13.78 0.21
N GLU A 80 9.90 14.79 0.12
CA GLU A 80 10.63 15.27 1.30
C GLU A 80 9.69 15.79 2.40
N SER A 81 8.57 16.41 2.02
CA SER A 81 7.54 16.82 2.99
C SER A 81 6.92 15.62 3.73
N LEU A 82 6.65 14.52 3.03
CA LEU A 82 6.15 13.30 3.64
C LEU A 82 7.20 12.65 4.54
N ARG A 83 8.47 12.61 4.11
CA ARG A 83 9.57 12.12 4.94
C ARG A 83 9.71 12.93 6.23
N ALA A 84 9.62 14.26 6.15
CA ALA A 84 9.65 15.12 7.32
C ALA A 84 8.50 14.83 8.29
N LYS A 85 7.27 14.63 7.79
CA LYS A 85 6.12 14.22 8.61
C LYS A 85 6.34 12.87 9.28
N THR A 86 6.90 11.90 8.55
CA THR A 86 7.20 10.57 9.10
C THR A 86 8.27 10.63 10.20
N ARG A 87 9.35 11.40 10.02
CA ARG A 87 10.37 11.62 11.06
C ARG A 87 9.80 12.33 12.29
N ALA A 88 8.92 13.31 12.09
CA ALA A 88 8.24 13.98 13.20
C ALA A 88 7.36 13.01 14.00
N ALA A 89 6.63 12.11 13.33
CA ALA A 89 5.89 11.06 14.00
C ALA A 89 6.80 10.09 14.77
N ALA A 90 7.95 9.70 14.20
CA ALA A 90 8.95 8.89 14.88
C ALA A 90 9.48 9.57 16.15
N GLN A 91 9.74 10.88 16.09
CA GLN A 91 10.12 11.68 17.26
C GLN A 91 9.04 11.64 18.33
N THR A 92 7.77 11.84 17.97
CA THR A 92 6.64 11.78 18.92
C THR A 92 6.59 10.44 19.64
N LEU A 93 6.82 9.32 18.94
CA LEU A 93 6.86 7.99 19.57
C LEU A 93 8.04 7.85 20.55
N ARG A 94 9.21 8.42 20.22
CA ARG A 94 10.38 8.42 21.11
C ARG A 94 10.13 9.24 22.37
N ASP A 95 9.48 10.40 22.23
CA ASP A 95 9.14 11.26 23.36
C ASP A 95 8.12 10.57 24.31
N LEU A 96 7.11 9.89 23.74
CA LEU A 96 6.16 9.08 24.51
C LEU A 96 6.84 7.92 25.24
N ALA A 97 7.80 7.24 24.60
CA ALA A 97 8.57 6.17 25.22
C ALA A 97 9.44 6.67 26.38
N ALA A 98 9.94 7.91 26.31
CA ALA A 98 10.74 8.53 27.36
C ALA A 98 9.90 9.04 28.54
N ALA A 99 8.64 9.42 28.29
CA ALA A 99 7.72 9.90 29.34
C ALA A 99 7.21 8.79 30.27
N THR A 100 7.43 7.51 29.94
CA THR A 100 7.04 6.39 30.81
C THR A 100 8.12 6.20 31.88
N PRO A 101 7.78 6.22 33.19
CA PRO A 101 8.78 6.08 34.24
C PRO A 101 9.51 4.75 34.10
N SER A 102 10.84 4.82 33.99
CA SER A 102 11.71 3.65 34.11
C SER A 102 11.44 2.98 35.47
N PRO A 103 11.33 1.65 35.57
CA PRO A 103 11.26 1.00 36.87
C PRO A 103 12.46 1.42 37.72
N THR A 104 12.18 1.84 38.96
CA THR A 104 13.19 2.11 39.98
C THR A 104 14.11 0.89 40.08
N PRO A 105 15.45 1.07 40.11
CA PRO A 105 16.35 -0.06 40.32
C PRO A 105 15.95 -0.81 41.59
N SER A 106 15.74 -2.12 41.48
CA SER A 106 15.59 -2.98 42.66
C SER A 106 16.82 -2.77 43.55
N PRO A 107 16.66 -2.58 44.88
CA PRO A 107 17.81 -2.44 45.75
C PRO A 107 18.70 -3.69 45.59
N SER A 108 19.99 -3.45 45.33
CA SER A 108 21.01 -4.49 45.44
C SER A 108 20.99 -5.03 46.87
N PRO A 109 21.04 -6.36 47.09
CA PRO A 109 21.16 -6.90 48.44
C PRO A 109 22.40 -6.31 49.12
N THR A 110 22.21 -5.75 50.31
CA THR A 110 23.29 -5.31 51.19
C THR A 110 24.14 -6.53 51.55
N PRO A 111 25.48 -6.50 51.38
CA PRO A 111 26.32 -7.57 51.89
C PRO A 111 26.15 -7.66 53.41
N SER A 112 25.75 -8.84 53.89
CA SER A 112 25.71 -9.15 55.32
C SER A 112 27.15 -9.09 55.87
N PRO A 113 27.41 -8.40 56.99
CA PRO A 113 28.74 -8.43 57.59
C PRO A 113 29.05 -9.86 58.05
N THR A 114 30.15 -10.40 57.53
CA THR A 114 30.82 -11.61 58.06
C THR A 114 32.15 -11.16 58.64
N GLY A 115 32.43 -11.47 59.91
CA GLY A 115 33.78 -11.43 60.45
C GLY A 115 33.87 -11.28 61.97
N GLY A 116 34.46 -12.31 62.62
CA GLY A 116 34.87 -12.36 64.03
C GLY A 116 34.64 -13.76 64.65
N ASP A 117 35.29 -14.82 64.14
CA ASP A 117 36.39 -15.62 64.79
C ASP A 117 35.88 -16.40 66.02
N ASP A 118 36.04 -17.71 66.22
CA ASP A 118 37.14 -18.66 66.00
C ASP A 118 36.54 -20.06 66.34
N ASP A 119 36.74 -21.11 65.52
CA ASP A 119 37.05 -22.47 65.99
C ASP A 119 37.29 -23.43 64.81
N SER A 120 38.07 -24.46 65.12
CA SER A 120 38.74 -25.42 64.25
C SER A 120 37.77 -26.43 63.60
N ASP A 121 38.15 -26.99 62.45
CA ASP A 121 38.37 -28.45 62.27
C ASP A 121 38.42 -28.84 60.78
N ASP A 122 39.28 -29.82 60.52
CA ASP A 122 39.68 -30.43 59.25
C ASP A 122 38.53 -30.84 58.29
N GLY A 123 38.78 -30.69 56.99
CA GLY A 123 37.88 -31.22 55.96
C GLY A 123 38.39 -31.00 54.54
N ALA A 124 39.28 -31.88 54.08
CA ALA A 124 39.79 -31.92 52.71
C ALA A 124 38.66 -32.01 51.66
N GLY A 125 38.71 -31.13 50.66
CA GLY A 125 37.81 -31.13 49.50
C GLY A 125 38.41 -30.39 48.31
N VAL A 126 39.27 -31.09 47.56
CA VAL A 126 39.66 -30.92 46.15
C VAL A 126 39.27 -29.63 45.38
N PRO A 127 40.22 -28.92 44.73
CA PRO A 127 39.88 -27.85 43.79
C PRO A 127 39.40 -28.46 42.45
N SER A 128 38.11 -28.33 42.15
CA SER A 128 37.62 -28.57 40.79
C SER A 128 37.83 -27.30 39.97
N ALA A 129 38.85 -27.33 39.13
CA ALA A 129 39.06 -26.35 38.06
C ALA A 129 37.90 -26.44 37.06
N GLY A 130 37.02 -25.44 37.04
CA GLY A 130 36.01 -25.23 36.02
C GLY A 130 36.35 -24.01 35.18
N ALA A 131 37.10 -24.22 34.11
CA ALA A 131 37.45 -23.20 33.14
C ALA A 131 36.25 -22.78 32.27
N SER A 132 36.35 -21.52 31.84
CA SER A 132 35.86 -20.91 30.59
C SER A 132 34.51 -20.16 30.58
N PRO A 133 34.51 -18.93 30.02
CA PRO A 133 33.31 -18.20 29.68
C PRO A 133 32.62 -18.85 28.48
N ALA A 134 31.30 -19.02 28.57
CA ALA A 134 30.50 -19.32 27.39
C ALA A 134 30.41 -18.07 26.51
N THR A 135 31.35 -17.95 25.56
CA THR A 135 31.15 -17.17 24.35
C THR A 135 29.97 -17.78 23.59
N ALA A 136 28.83 -17.08 23.54
CA ALA A 136 27.76 -17.45 22.63
C ALA A 136 28.27 -17.21 21.20
N SER A 137 28.55 -18.31 20.51
CA SER A 137 28.87 -18.31 19.07
C SER A 137 27.73 -17.68 18.26
N PRO A 138 28.05 -17.03 17.14
CA PRO A 138 27.05 -16.59 16.17
C PRO A 138 26.31 -17.82 15.61
N SER A 139 24.98 -17.77 15.53
CA SER A 139 24.20 -18.72 14.74
C SER A 139 24.75 -18.72 13.31
N ALA A 140 25.23 -19.88 12.89
CA ALA A 140 25.74 -20.13 11.56
C ALA A 140 24.68 -19.76 10.51
N VAL A 141 25.09 -18.92 9.56
CA VAL A 141 24.43 -18.78 8.26
C VAL A 141 24.55 -20.14 7.55
N PRO A 142 23.45 -20.77 7.10
CA PRO A 142 23.59 -21.97 6.29
C PRO A 142 24.32 -21.64 4.98
N PRO A 143 25.34 -22.41 4.57
CA PRO A 143 25.99 -22.23 3.29
C PRO A 143 25.00 -22.45 2.15
N GLY A 144 25.21 -21.68 1.08
CA GLY A 144 24.33 -21.52 -0.08
C GLY A 144 23.59 -22.78 -0.52
N GLY A 145 22.27 -22.73 -0.42
CA GLY A 145 21.41 -23.48 -1.31
C GLY A 145 21.52 -22.88 -2.70
N THR A 146 22.12 -23.62 -3.62
CA THR A 146 22.05 -23.33 -5.06
C THR A 146 20.58 -23.29 -5.45
N VAL A 147 19.98 -22.10 -5.51
CA VAL A 147 18.70 -21.95 -6.18
C VAL A 147 19.00 -22.24 -7.65
N SER A 148 18.48 -23.37 -8.12
CA SER A 148 18.54 -23.78 -9.51
C SER A 148 18.08 -22.62 -10.38
N GLN A 149 19.03 -21.93 -11.01
CA GLN A 149 18.77 -20.95 -12.04
C GLN A 149 18.01 -21.69 -13.16
N PRO A 150 16.75 -21.34 -13.46
CA PRO A 150 16.12 -21.86 -14.66
C PRO A 150 16.97 -21.38 -15.86
N PRO A 151 17.21 -22.24 -16.86
CA PRO A 151 18.04 -21.88 -18.00
C PRO A 151 17.48 -20.63 -18.69
N PRO A 152 18.32 -19.70 -19.18
CA PRO A 152 17.82 -18.61 -20.01
C PRO A 152 17.39 -19.16 -21.38
N ALA A 153 16.32 -18.57 -21.93
CA ALA A 153 15.78 -18.69 -23.30
C ALA A 153 14.75 -19.84 -23.52
N LEU A 154 13.65 -19.73 -24.27
CA LEU A 154 12.99 -18.74 -25.16
C LEU A 154 11.45 -18.88 -24.90
N ALA A 155 10.54 -17.93 -25.14
CA ALA A 155 10.38 -17.05 -26.29
C ALA A 155 9.50 -15.83 -25.93
N ALA A 156 9.88 -14.66 -26.45
CA ALA A 156 8.91 -13.61 -26.73
C ALA A 156 8.02 -14.12 -27.88
N GLY A 157 6.97 -14.86 -27.54
CA GLY A 157 5.89 -15.13 -28.49
C GLY A 157 5.08 -13.84 -28.62
N SER A 158 5.25 -13.12 -29.72
CA SER A 158 4.17 -12.26 -30.20
C SER A 158 2.96 -13.15 -30.38
N THR A 159 1.94 -13.01 -29.54
CA THR A 159 0.65 -13.68 -29.74
C THR A 159 0.19 -13.34 -31.16
N PRO A 160 0.09 -14.29 -32.10
CA PRO A 160 -0.42 -13.98 -33.42
C PRO A 160 -1.85 -13.46 -33.26
N ASN A 161 -2.07 -12.18 -33.60
CA ASN A 161 -3.36 -11.51 -33.49
C ASN A 161 -4.42 -12.02 -34.49
N ASP A 162 -4.15 -13.11 -35.21
CA ASP A 162 -4.99 -13.57 -36.31
C ASP A 162 -6.21 -14.41 -35.90
N ALA A 163 -6.24 -14.99 -34.69
CA ALA A 163 -7.28 -15.96 -34.34
C ALA A 163 -8.45 -15.42 -33.48
N LEU A 164 -8.49 -14.13 -33.16
CA LEU A 164 -9.58 -13.56 -32.33
C LEU A 164 -10.54 -12.63 -33.09
N GLY A 165 -10.27 -12.34 -34.37
CA GLY A 165 -11.09 -11.44 -35.18
C GLY A 165 -12.54 -11.91 -35.36
N ALA A 166 -12.74 -13.15 -35.77
CA ALA A 166 -14.08 -13.69 -36.04
C ALA A 166 -14.85 -14.06 -34.76
N ILE A 167 -14.17 -14.67 -33.78
CA ILE A 167 -14.79 -15.09 -32.51
C ILE A 167 -15.30 -13.89 -31.71
N ARG A 168 -14.61 -12.74 -31.75
CA ARG A 168 -15.09 -11.49 -31.15
C ARG A 168 -16.43 -11.04 -31.74
N TRP A 169 -16.60 -11.15 -33.06
CA TRP A 169 -17.85 -10.77 -33.71
C TRP A 169 -18.97 -11.77 -33.49
N VAL A 170 -18.68 -13.06 -33.36
CA VAL A 170 -19.68 -14.07 -33.00
C VAL A 170 -20.25 -13.81 -31.60
N LEU A 171 -19.41 -13.48 -30.63
CA LEU A 171 -19.86 -13.13 -29.27
C LEU A 171 -20.71 -11.85 -29.24
N VAL A 172 -20.32 -10.82 -30.01
CA VAL A 172 -21.08 -9.57 -30.12
C VAL A 172 -22.41 -9.80 -30.84
N ALA A 173 -22.43 -10.57 -31.93
CA ALA A 173 -23.65 -10.91 -32.65
C ALA A 173 -24.59 -11.76 -31.80
N ALA A 174 -24.07 -12.73 -31.04
CA ALA A 174 -24.85 -13.53 -30.10
C ALA A 174 -25.51 -12.63 -29.04
N LEU A 175 -24.76 -11.68 -28.46
CA LEU A 175 -25.30 -10.74 -27.46
C LEU A 175 -26.39 -9.84 -28.03
N ILE A 176 -26.21 -9.31 -29.25
CA ILE A 176 -27.21 -8.46 -29.92
C ILE A 176 -28.44 -9.27 -30.34
N SER A 177 -28.26 -10.49 -30.82
CA SER A 177 -29.37 -11.38 -31.19
C SER A 177 -30.21 -11.80 -29.98
N ALA A 178 -29.58 -11.99 -28.82
CA ALA A 178 -30.29 -12.25 -27.57
C ALA A 178 -31.06 -11.01 -27.05
N ALA A 179 -30.57 -9.80 -27.31
CA ALA A 179 -31.26 -8.56 -26.95
C ALA A 179 -32.36 -8.15 -27.96
N GLY A 180 -32.26 -8.57 -29.23
CA GLY A 180 -33.13 -8.12 -30.32
C GLY A 180 -34.49 -8.80 -30.44
N VAL A 181 -34.75 -9.90 -29.73
CA VAL A 181 -36.00 -10.68 -29.89
C VAL A 181 -37.18 -10.13 -29.08
N SER A 182 -37.00 -9.13 -28.22
CA SER A 182 -38.07 -8.70 -27.30
C SER A 182 -38.90 -7.46 -27.69
N LEU A 183 -38.68 -6.81 -28.84
CA LEU A 183 -39.36 -5.52 -29.14
C LEU A 183 -39.95 -5.34 -30.57
N GLY A 184 -40.12 -6.40 -31.36
CA GLY A 184 -40.56 -6.30 -32.76
C GLY A 184 -42.01 -6.67 -33.09
N GLY A 185 -42.91 -6.79 -32.11
CA GLY A 185 -44.20 -7.49 -32.28
C GLY A 185 -45.50 -6.66 -32.35
N ILE A 186 -45.48 -5.32 -32.28
CA ILE A 186 -46.74 -4.54 -32.16
C ILE A 186 -46.71 -3.27 -33.03
N VAL A 187 -46.59 -3.36 -34.36
CA VAL A 187 -47.12 -2.32 -35.25
C VAL A 187 -47.39 -2.90 -36.64
N LEU A 188 -48.43 -3.73 -36.83
CA LEU A 188 -48.98 -3.96 -38.18
C LEU A 188 -50.43 -4.48 -38.16
N ARG A 189 -51.40 -3.55 -38.06
CA ARG A 189 -52.77 -3.66 -38.59
C ARG A 189 -53.20 -2.24 -38.98
N HIS A 190 -52.94 -1.81 -40.21
CA HIS A 190 -53.86 -1.82 -41.38
C HIS A 190 -54.17 -0.35 -41.79
N PRO A 191 -54.59 -0.05 -43.04
CA PRO A 191 -53.80 0.01 -44.28
C PRO A 191 -53.84 1.42 -44.95
N PRO A 192 -53.17 1.64 -46.10
CA PRO A 192 -53.00 2.96 -46.70
C PRO A 192 -54.09 3.29 -47.73
N THR A 193 -54.52 4.56 -47.79
CA THR A 193 -55.33 5.08 -48.91
C THR A 193 -54.73 6.36 -49.47
N PHE A 194 -54.69 6.35 -50.80
CA PHE A 194 -54.02 7.20 -51.76
C PHE A 194 -54.32 8.71 -51.72
N LEU A 195 -53.25 9.48 -51.97
CA LEU A 195 -53.06 10.47 -53.04
C LEU A 195 -54.03 11.68 -53.18
N VAL A 196 -53.41 12.84 -53.46
CA VAL A 196 -53.81 13.93 -54.38
C VAL A 196 -53.51 15.32 -53.76
N ARG A 197 -52.38 15.92 -54.17
CA ARG A 197 -52.22 17.38 -54.35
C ARG A 197 -53.00 17.80 -55.62
N PRO A 198 -53.28 19.09 -55.94
CA PRO A 198 -52.84 20.37 -55.35
C PRO A 198 -53.99 21.43 -55.24
N PHE A 199 -53.74 22.64 -54.72
CA PHE A 199 -53.94 23.91 -55.45
C PHE A 199 -53.76 25.16 -54.57
N ARG A 200 -53.05 26.14 -55.13
CA ARG A 200 -52.97 27.54 -54.69
C ARG A 200 -54.35 28.20 -54.70
N ARG A 201 -54.62 29.11 -53.75
CA ARG A 201 -55.27 30.39 -54.05
C ARG A 201 -54.91 31.46 -53.01
N THR A 202 -54.28 32.51 -53.51
CA THR A 202 -54.15 33.85 -52.94
C THR A 202 -55.53 34.45 -52.63
N ARG A 203 -55.66 35.17 -51.51
CA ARG A 203 -56.49 36.39 -51.47
C ARG A 203 -56.05 37.35 -50.37
N VAL A 204 -55.66 38.53 -50.82
CA VAL A 204 -55.62 39.80 -50.11
C VAL A 204 -57.05 40.23 -49.72
N SER A 205 -57.22 40.74 -48.51
CA SER A 205 -58.22 41.75 -48.09
C SER A 205 -57.82 42.15 -46.66
N GLY A 206 -57.50 43.39 -46.28
CA GLY A 206 -57.99 44.67 -46.76
C GLY A 206 -59.01 45.20 -45.74
N GLY A 207 -58.67 46.30 -45.04
CA GLY A 207 -59.55 47.12 -44.19
C GLY A 207 -59.45 46.77 -42.70
N GLY A 208 -59.19 47.68 -41.76
CA GLY A 208 -59.30 49.14 -41.80
C GLY A 208 -60.36 49.62 -40.80
N GLU A 209 -59.87 50.34 -39.78
CA GLU A 209 -60.57 51.34 -38.94
C GLU A 209 -61.53 50.88 -37.84
N PRO A 210 -61.88 51.77 -36.87
CA PRO A 210 -61.16 52.93 -36.33
C PRO A 210 -60.72 52.75 -34.86
#